data_AF-A0A800C890-F1
#
_entry.id   AF-A0A800C890-F1
#
_cell.length_a   1.000
_cell.length_b   1.000
_cell.length_c   1.000
_cell.angle_alpha   90.00
_cell.angle_beta   90.00
_cell.angle_gamma   90.00
#
_symmetry.space_group_name_H-M   'P 1'
#
loop_
_entity.id
_entity.type
_entity.pdbx_description
1 polymer ?
#
loop_
_entity_poly.entity_id
_entity_poly.type
_entity_poly.pdbx_seq_one_letter_code
_entity_poly.pdbx_strand_id
1 'polypeptide(L)'
;MERAQLLEEVKQYFAASDHWRRLCASMQDPDPEGTHIHSYVDTSVHPDSLEAIMCGYFERMGWPSSRKIDHMSPAPGMGSLHGVEPKGKPHFDFQWFFKENVGLRACNGGESGCNLLIWNRWYINQFNSQFPFKEVGPEEEAALEAYFKSDHFIKGLEYPVMPTTCHMHINVNAGVHPDHIQRHAEAALAREDIKIYYTCPNVYLGDGKNYRGKLVFMGKDPEVVFDIGWKFTPGVVIEPAWETWIFGKNPGYDVWTTDMLAKVMDEDYVALTDSEIAEVLDACIFPG
;
A
#
# COMPACT_ATOMS: atom_id res chain seq x y z
N MET A 1 16.58 -8.01 -24.11
CA MET A 1 15.72 -7.24 -25.06
C MET A 1 16.49 -6.02 -25.59
N GLU A 2 16.25 -5.60 -26.84
CA GLU A 2 16.86 -4.39 -27.42
C GLU A 2 16.37 -3.10 -26.73
N ARG A 3 17.26 -2.13 -26.52
CA ARG A 3 16.95 -0.90 -25.77
C ARG A 3 15.79 -0.10 -26.37
N ALA A 4 15.75 0.01 -27.70
CA ALA A 4 14.68 0.71 -28.42
C ALA A 4 13.32 0.02 -28.25
N GLN A 5 13.29 -1.33 -28.24
CA GLN A 5 12.07 -2.08 -28.00
C GLN A 5 11.58 -1.89 -26.55
N LEU A 6 12.50 -1.96 -25.58
CA LEU A 6 12.18 -1.70 -24.18
C LEU A 6 11.51 -0.33 -24.00
N LEU A 7 12.10 0.71 -24.57
CA LEU A 7 11.60 2.08 -24.44
C LEU A 7 10.21 2.24 -25.10
N GLU A 8 9.99 1.60 -26.25
CA GLU A 8 8.68 1.60 -26.90
C GLU A 8 7.61 0.90 -26.04
N GLU A 9 7.92 -0.24 -25.42
CA GLU A 9 6.98 -0.92 -24.52
C GLU A 9 6.60 -0.03 -23.31
N VAL A 10 7.57 0.68 -22.73
CA VAL A 10 7.33 1.61 -21.61
C VAL A 10 6.45 2.79 -22.05
N LYS A 11 6.74 3.40 -23.20
CA LYS A 11 5.90 4.48 -23.76
C LYS A 11 4.47 4.01 -23.99
N GLN A 12 4.30 2.88 -24.68
CA GLN A 12 2.99 2.33 -24.99
C GLN A 12 2.20 2.02 -23.71
N TYR A 13 2.87 1.57 -22.64
CA TYR A 13 2.21 1.34 -21.36
C TYR A 13 1.56 2.61 -20.80
N PHE A 14 2.33 3.70 -20.64
CA PHE A 14 1.82 4.93 -20.04
C PHE A 14 0.92 5.75 -20.99
N ALA A 15 1.20 5.74 -22.29
CA ALA A 15 0.45 6.52 -23.27
C ALA A 15 -0.88 5.89 -23.68
N ALA A 16 -0.95 4.56 -23.76
CA ALA A 16 -2.06 3.90 -24.46
C ALA A 16 -2.59 2.61 -23.80
N SER A 17 -1.93 2.06 -22.77
CA SER A 17 -2.40 0.78 -22.22
C SER A 17 -3.77 0.91 -21.52
N ASP A 18 -4.59 -0.11 -21.70
CA ASP A 18 -5.88 -0.21 -21.00
C ASP A 18 -5.69 -0.22 -19.47
N HIS A 19 -4.66 -0.91 -19.00
CA HIS A 19 -4.36 -1.05 -17.58
C HIS A 19 -4.05 0.29 -16.92
N TRP A 20 -3.11 1.06 -17.46
CA TRP A 20 -2.76 2.39 -16.94
C TRP A 20 -3.95 3.36 -17.02
N ARG A 21 -4.70 3.33 -18.13
CA ARG A 21 -5.92 4.13 -18.30
C ARG A 21 -6.97 3.82 -17.24
N ARG A 22 -7.19 2.52 -16.93
CA ARG A 22 -8.14 2.09 -15.90
C ARG A 22 -7.67 2.48 -14.51
N LEU A 23 -6.38 2.33 -14.18
CA LEU A 23 -5.81 2.86 -12.93
C LEU A 23 -6.09 4.37 -12.81
N CYS A 24 -5.79 5.15 -13.86
CA CYS A 24 -6.06 6.60 -13.85
C CYS A 24 -7.54 6.97 -13.69
N ALA A 25 -8.43 6.16 -14.27
CA ALA A 25 -9.88 6.33 -14.10
C ALA A 25 -10.32 6.03 -12.66
N SER A 26 -9.77 4.98 -12.04
CA SER A 26 -10.05 4.64 -10.64
C SER A 26 -9.60 5.71 -9.66
N MET A 27 -8.55 6.46 -9.99
CA MET A 27 -8.12 7.61 -9.19
C MET A 27 -9.11 8.79 -9.20
N GLN A 28 -10.20 8.73 -9.99
CA GLN A 28 -11.26 9.74 -9.94
C GLN A 28 -12.36 9.41 -8.91
N ASP A 29 -12.13 8.45 -8.01
CA ASP A 29 -13.06 8.15 -6.91
C ASP A 29 -13.32 9.41 -6.07
N PRO A 30 -14.58 9.72 -5.73
CA PRO A 30 -14.92 10.90 -4.94
C PRO A 30 -14.46 10.84 -3.47
N ASP A 31 -14.08 9.66 -2.96
CA ASP A 31 -13.52 9.43 -1.62
C ASP A 31 -12.04 8.98 -1.75
N PRO A 32 -11.10 9.90 -2.05
CA PRO A 32 -9.70 9.54 -2.26
C PRO A 32 -9.03 8.95 -1.01
N GLU A 33 -9.33 9.50 0.17
CA GLU A 33 -8.76 9.02 1.44
C GLU A 33 -9.35 7.66 1.86
N GLY A 34 -10.57 7.35 1.41
CA GLY A 34 -11.23 6.06 1.63
C GLY A 34 -11.06 5.03 0.51
N THR A 35 -10.15 5.28 -0.44
CA THR A 35 -9.90 4.39 -1.58
C THR A 35 -8.44 4.00 -1.65
N HIS A 36 -8.18 2.69 -1.75
CA HIS A 36 -6.87 2.13 -1.97
C HIS A 36 -6.86 1.24 -3.21
N ILE A 37 -5.76 1.28 -3.97
CA ILE A 37 -5.64 0.56 -5.24
C ILE A 37 -4.32 -0.21 -5.27
N HIS A 38 -4.36 -1.46 -5.73
CA HIS A 38 -3.16 -2.21 -6.12
C HIS A 38 -3.12 -2.34 -7.65
N SER A 39 -1.98 -2.02 -8.24
CA SER A 39 -1.68 -2.17 -9.66
C SER A 39 -0.49 -3.10 -9.85
N TYR A 40 -0.65 -4.19 -10.59
CA TYR A 40 0.37 -5.22 -10.79
C TYR A 40 0.90 -5.23 -12.22
N VAL A 41 2.23 -5.19 -12.36
CA VAL A 41 2.93 -5.16 -13.66
C VAL A 41 4.07 -6.17 -13.75
N ASP A 42 4.43 -6.54 -14.97
CA ASP A 42 5.70 -7.20 -15.30
C ASP A 42 6.65 -6.15 -15.92
N THR A 43 7.91 -6.15 -15.50
CA THR A 43 8.91 -5.18 -16.01
C THR A 43 10.36 -5.64 -15.79
N SER A 44 11.27 -5.22 -16.65
CA SER A 44 12.71 -5.19 -16.39
C SER A 44 13.25 -3.79 -16.14
N VAL A 45 12.40 -2.76 -16.14
CA VAL A 45 12.82 -1.38 -15.86
C VAL A 45 13.11 -1.20 -14.38
N HIS A 46 14.20 -0.51 -14.06
CA HIS A 46 14.57 -0.24 -12.68
C HIS A 46 13.48 0.56 -11.94
N PRO A 47 13.12 0.21 -10.70
CA PRO A 47 12.07 0.89 -9.93
C PRO A 47 12.24 2.40 -9.81
N ASP A 48 13.47 2.91 -9.60
CA ASP A 48 13.75 4.35 -9.59
C ASP A 48 13.32 5.06 -10.89
N SER A 49 13.49 4.40 -12.04
CA SER A 49 13.04 4.95 -13.32
C SER A 49 11.51 4.94 -13.43
N LEU A 50 10.84 3.90 -12.90
CA LEU A 50 9.37 3.85 -12.85
C LEU A 50 8.80 4.91 -11.92
N GLU A 51 9.42 5.14 -10.76
CA GLU A 51 9.07 6.22 -9.85
C GLU A 51 9.20 7.58 -10.52
N ALA A 52 10.35 7.86 -11.17
CA ALA A 52 10.58 9.12 -11.88
C ALA A 52 9.55 9.37 -12.99
N ILE A 53 9.19 8.33 -13.77
CA ILE A 53 8.13 8.42 -14.77
C ILE A 53 6.78 8.70 -14.11
N MET A 54 6.40 7.98 -13.05
CA MET A 54 5.10 8.19 -12.40
C MET A 54 4.98 9.58 -11.77
N CYS A 55 6.01 10.03 -11.05
CA CYS A 55 6.07 11.38 -10.51
C CYS A 55 5.95 12.44 -11.60
N GLY A 56 6.73 12.32 -12.68
CA GLY A 56 6.66 13.24 -13.82
C GLY A 56 5.33 13.20 -14.56
N TYR A 57 4.70 12.03 -14.68
CA TYR A 57 3.40 11.87 -15.31
C TYR A 57 2.33 12.60 -14.50
N PHE A 58 2.27 12.36 -13.18
CA PHE A 58 1.25 12.98 -12.35
C PHE A 58 1.47 14.48 -12.15
N GLU A 59 2.71 14.96 -12.12
CA GLU A 59 3.04 16.38 -12.18
C GLU A 59 2.42 17.04 -13.42
N ARG A 60 2.63 16.45 -14.61
CA ARG A 60 2.07 16.95 -15.88
C ARG A 60 0.53 16.82 -15.96
N MET A 61 -0.07 15.90 -15.21
CA MET A 61 -1.53 15.81 -15.03
C MET A 61 -2.08 16.87 -14.05
N GLY A 62 -1.22 17.63 -13.36
CA GLY A 62 -1.61 18.59 -12.33
C GLY A 62 -1.88 17.96 -10.96
N TRP A 63 -1.47 16.70 -10.73
CA TRP A 63 -1.62 15.94 -9.49
C TRP A 63 -0.25 15.53 -8.92
N PRO A 64 0.67 16.47 -8.63
CA PRO A 64 2.02 16.12 -8.19
C PRO A 64 2.01 15.22 -6.95
N SER A 65 3.09 14.48 -6.70
CA SER A 65 3.17 13.62 -5.51
C SER A 65 3.04 14.45 -4.23
N SER A 66 2.23 13.97 -3.28
CA SER A 66 1.99 14.65 -2.00
C SER A 66 2.91 14.20 -0.87
N ARG A 67 3.63 13.10 -1.07
CA ARG A 67 4.57 12.49 -0.12
C ARG A 67 5.66 11.72 -0.86
N LYS A 68 6.67 11.24 -0.13
CA LYS A 68 7.63 10.26 -0.65
C LYS A 68 6.94 8.93 -1.01
N ILE A 69 7.51 8.21 -1.96
CA ILE A 69 7.09 6.85 -2.34
C ILE A 69 8.03 5.86 -1.64
N ASP A 70 7.46 4.87 -0.95
CA ASP A 70 8.25 3.89 -0.21
C ASP A 70 8.56 2.68 -1.10
N HIS A 71 9.84 2.32 -1.25
CA HIS A 71 10.21 1.08 -1.92
C HIS A 71 10.13 -0.07 -0.93
N MET A 72 9.46 -1.16 -1.29
CA MET A 72 9.39 -2.36 -0.46
C MET A 72 9.24 -3.64 -1.27
N SER A 73 9.40 -4.80 -0.63
CA SER A 73 9.14 -6.12 -1.24
C SER A 73 7.97 -6.82 -0.54
N PRO A 74 6.73 -6.66 -1.00
CA PRO A 74 5.55 -7.25 -0.35
C PRO A 74 5.62 -8.78 -0.25
N ALA A 75 6.25 -9.45 -1.22
CA ALA A 75 6.49 -10.89 -1.21
C ALA A 75 7.79 -11.23 -1.96
N PRO A 76 8.37 -12.44 -1.76
CA PRO A 76 9.56 -12.87 -2.50
C PRO A 76 9.36 -12.75 -4.02
N GLY A 77 10.31 -12.08 -4.69
CA GLY A 77 10.28 -11.87 -6.14
C GLY A 77 9.31 -10.78 -6.63
N MET A 78 8.72 -10.03 -5.70
CA MET A 78 7.81 -8.91 -5.98
C MET A 78 8.29 -7.66 -5.25
N GLY A 79 8.35 -6.55 -5.98
CA GLY A 79 8.60 -5.24 -5.40
C GLY A 79 7.36 -4.35 -5.48
N SER A 80 7.35 -3.25 -4.73
CA SER A 80 6.27 -2.27 -4.75
C SER A 80 6.81 -0.86 -4.56
N LEU A 81 6.30 0.06 -5.39
CA LEU A 81 6.32 1.49 -5.12
C LEU A 81 5.07 1.74 -4.30
N HIS A 82 5.24 1.73 -2.98
CA HIS A 82 4.19 1.69 -1.99
C HIS A 82 3.76 3.09 -1.57
N GLY A 83 2.45 3.31 -1.54
CA GLY A 83 1.84 4.58 -1.17
C GLY A 83 2.13 5.71 -2.15
N VAL A 84 2.05 5.44 -3.46
CA VAL A 84 2.06 6.48 -4.50
C VAL A 84 0.84 7.37 -4.30
N GLU A 85 1.06 8.67 -4.09
CA GLU A 85 0.04 9.62 -3.63
C GLU A 85 -0.05 10.86 -4.54
N PRO A 86 -0.71 10.77 -5.71
CA PRO A 86 -0.98 11.95 -6.52
C PRO A 86 -1.93 12.88 -5.77
N LYS A 87 -1.63 14.19 -5.76
CA LYS A 87 -2.37 15.16 -4.95
C LYS A 87 -3.88 15.16 -5.23
N GLY A 88 -4.66 14.93 -4.17
CA GLY A 88 -6.13 14.93 -4.23
C GLY A 88 -6.72 13.72 -4.95
N LYS A 89 -5.96 12.62 -5.02
CA LYS A 89 -6.36 11.34 -5.63
C LYS A 89 -6.20 10.21 -4.62
N PRO A 90 -6.90 9.08 -4.80
CA PRO A 90 -6.61 7.86 -4.06
C PRO A 90 -5.13 7.49 -4.17
N HIS A 91 -4.56 7.02 -3.06
CA HIS A 91 -3.24 6.44 -3.07
C HIS A 91 -3.29 5.01 -3.61
N PHE A 92 -2.16 4.56 -4.14
CA PHE A 92 -2.05 3.23 -4.70
C PHE A 92 -0.67 2.64 -4.57
N ASP A 93 -0.61 1.31 -4.65
CA ASP A 93 0.64 0.57 -4.70
C ASP A 93 0.87 0.07 -6.12
N PHE A 94 2.05 0.40 -6.65
CA PHE A 94 2.48 -0.07 -7.95
C PHE A 94 3.44 -1.25 -7.77
N GLN A 95 2.87 -2.45 -7.83
CA GLN A 95 3.56 -3.71 -7.60
C GLN A 95 4.14 -4.24 -8.91
N TRP A 96 5.39 -4.70 -8.87
CA TRP A 96 6.07 -5.22 -10.04
C TRP A 96 6.67 -6.60 -9.80
N PHE A 97 6.72 -7.38 -10.87
CA PHE A 97 7.49 -8.62 -10.97
C PHE A 97 8.60 -8.42 -12.00
N PHE A 98 9.84 -8.78 -11.62
CA PHE A 98 10.95 -8.72 -12.56
C PHE A 98 10.76 -9.73 -13.71
N LYS A 99 10.91 -9.25 -14.94
CA LYS A 99 10.91 -10.05 -16.18
C LYS A 99 11.91 -9.46 -17.17
N GLU A 100 13.11 -10.04 -17.24
CA GLU A 100 14.25 -9.60 -18.07
C GLU A 100 13.87 -9.10 -19.48
N ASN A 101 12.94 -9.77 -20.15
CA ASN A 101 12.53 -9.48 -21.54
C ASN A 101 11.17 -8.79 -21.67
N VAL A 102 10.78 -7.97 -20.68
CA VAL A 102 9.54 -7.18 -20.70
C VAL A 102 9.86 -5.74 -20.31
N GLY A 103 9.60 -4.77 -21.17
CA GLY A 103 9.79 -3.35 -20.83
C GLY A 103 8.86 -2.94 -19.71
N LEU A 104 7.56 -2.86 -20.00
CA LEU A 104 6.52 -2.68 -18.99
C LEU A 104 5.18 -3.12 -19.55
N ARG A 105 4.45 -3.94 -18.81
CA ARG A 105 3.07 -4.30 -19.15
C ARG A 105 2.29 -4.72 -17.93
N ALA A 106 0.95 -4.71 -18.04
CA ALA A 106 0.09 -5.29 -17.03
C ALA A 106 0.45 -6.76 -16.78
N CYS A 107 0.54 -7.17 -15.52
CA CYS A 107 0.79 -8.55 -15.18
C CYS A 107 -0.37 -9.42 -15.66
N ASN A 108 -0.07 -10.64 -16.14
CA ASN A 108 -1.09 -11.65 -16.39
C ASN A 108 -1.40 -12.39 -15.09
N GLY A 109 -2.22 -11.77 -14.24
CA GLY A 109 -2.49 -12.21 -12.88
C GLY A 109 -2.22 -11.10 -11.88
N GLY A 110 -1.80 -11.48 -10.68
CA GLY A 110 -1.64 -10.60 -9.53
C GLY A 110 -2.39 -11.20 -8.33
N GLU A 111 -2.95 -10.35 -7.49
CA GLU A 111 -3.70 -10.79 -6.32
C GLU A 111 -5.06 -11.38 -6.73
N SER A 112 -5.32 -12.62 -6.31
CA SER A 112 -6.51 -13.38 -6.70
C SER A 112 -6.75 -13.47 -8.23
N GLY A 113 -5.69 -13.36 -9.04
CA GLY A 113 -5.79 -13.37 -10.50
C GLY A 113 -6.15 -12.02 -11.14
N CYS A 114 -6.20 -10.95 -10.35
CA CYS A 114 -6.46 -9.59 -10.82
C CYS A 114 -5.16 -8.78 -10.83
N ASN A 115 -4.94 -7.99 -11.89
CA ASN A 115 -3.82 -7.05 -11.98
C ASN A 115 -4.16 -5.63 -11.51
N LEU A 116 -5.44 -5.34 -11.29
CA LEU A 116 -5.91 -4.07 -10.76
C LEU A 116 -7.01 -4.35 -9.74
N LEU A 117 -6.74 -4.05 -8.47
CA LEU A 117 -7.70 -4.18 -7.38
C LEU A 117 -8.00 -2.80 -6.80
N ILE A 118 -9.27 -2.52 -6.56
CA ILE A 118 -9.74 -1.23 -6.06
C ILE A 118 -10.62 -1.52 -4.86
N TRP A 119 -10.21 -1.01 -3.71
CA TRP A 119 -10.95 -1.09 -2.46
C TRP A 119 -11.41 0.32 -2.10
N ASN A 120 -12.55 0.71 -2.65
CA ASN A 120 -13.21 1.96 -2.29
C ASN A 120 -14.22 1.74 -1.16
N ARG A 121 -14.85 2.83 -0.71
CA ARG A 121 -15.84 2.81 0.37
C ARG A 121 -16.92 1.74 0.22
N TRP A 122 -17.44 1.55 -1.00
CA TRP A 122 -18.45 0.53 -1.25
C TRP A 122 -17.92 -0.88 -0.97
N TYR A 123 -16.73 -1.20 -1.49
CA TYR A 123 -16.12 -2.51 -1.27
C TYR A 123 -15.87 -2.76 0.23
N ILE A 124 -15.31 -1.79 0.93
CA ILE A 124 -15.01 -1.91 2.36
C ILE A 124 -16.29 -2.13 3.17
N ASN A 125 -17.37 -1.42 2.86
CA ASN A 125 -18.65 -1.63 3.51
C ASN A 125 -19.21 -3.03 3.24
N GLN A 126 -19.08 -3.55 2.01
CA GLN A 126 -19.48 -4.92 1.69
C GLN A 126 -18.63 -5.96 2.42
N PHE A 127 -17.32 -5.76 2.51
CA PHE A 127 -16.42 -6.62 3.27
C PHE A 127 -16.82 -6.66 4.75
N ASN A 128 -16.99 -5.48 5.37
CA ASN A 128 -17.35 -5.36 6.78
C ASN A 128 -18.73 -5.95 7.08
N SER A 129 -19.69 -5.88 6.15
CA SER A 129 -21.05 -6.41 6.36
C SER A 129 -21.12 -7.92 6.57
N GLN A 130 -20.03 -8.65 6.30
CA GLN A 130 -19.94 -10.10 6.49
C GLN A 130 -19.72 -10.49 7.95
N PHE A 131 -19.35 -9.55 8.81
CA PHE A 131 -19.00 -9.82 10.19
C PHE A 131 -20.08 -9.33 11.16
N PRO A 132 -20.54 -10.18 12.10
CA PRO A 132 -21.43 -9.76 13.17
C PRO A 132 -20.62 -9.04 14.28
N PHE A 133 -20.16 -7.82 14.00
CA PHE A 133 -19.39 -7.04 14.96
C PHE A 133 -20.17 -6.82 16.25
N LYS A 134 -19.45 -6.82 17.38
CA LYS A 134 -19.99 -6.46 18.68
C LYS A 134 -20.43 -5.00 18.69
N GLU A 135 -21.53 -4.72 19.38
CA GLU A 135 -21.85 -3.36 19.80
C GLU A 135 -20.83 -2.87 20.83
N VAL A 136 -20.42 -1.60 20.72
CA VAL A 136 -19.43 -1.01 21.62
C VAL A 136 -20.15 -0.28 22.75
N GLY A 137 -20.06 -0.84 23.96
CA GLY A 137 -20.50 -0.23 25.21
C GLY A 137 -19.33 0.30 26.04
N PRO A 138 -19.60 0.77 27.29
CA PRO A 138 -18.56 1.31 28.16
C PRO A 138 -17.39 0.36 28.46
N GLU A 139 -17.65 -0.95 28.52
CA GLU A 139 -16.60 -1.96 28.75
C GLU A 139 -15.71 -2.13 27.51
N GLU A 140 -16.31 -2.20 26.31
CA GLU A 140 -15.57 -2.24 25.04
C GLU A 140 -14.74 -0.97 24.82
N GLU A 141 -15.27 0.21 25.14
CA GLU A 141 -14.54 1.48 25.05
C GLU A 141 -13.31 1.48 25.97
N ALA A 142 -13.46 1.01 27.21
CA ALA A 142 -12.34 0.90 28.15
C ALA A 142 -11.29 -0.11 27.68
N ALA A 143 -11.71 -1.22 27.07
CA ALA A 143 -10.80 -2.22 26.53
C ALA A 143 -10.02 -1.70 25.30
N LEU A 144 -10.68 -0.96 24.40
CA LEU A 144 -10.02 -0.28 23.28
C LEU A 144 -8.98 0.71 23.79
N GLU A 145 -9.35 1.59 24.74
CA GLU A 145 -8.44 2.57 25.31
C GLU A 145 -7.24 1.89 26.01
N ALA A 146 -7.48 0.79 26.74
CA ALA A 146 -6.42 0.01 27.37
C ALA A 146 -5.46 -0.61 26.34
N TYR A 147 -5.96 -1.18 25.25
CA TYR A 147 -5.14 -1.76 24.19
C TYR A 147 -4.22 -0.71 23.55
N PHE A 148 -4.74 0.48 23.23
CA PHE A 148 -3.94 1.54 22.61
C PHE A 148 -2.98 2.26 23.57
N LYS A 149 -2.96 1.86 24.85
CA LYS A 149 -1.93 2.19 25.85
C LYS A 149 -1.01 1.00 26.16
N SER A 150 -1.23 -0.15 25.55
CA SER A 150 -0.49 -1.37 25.83
C SER A 150 0.91 -1.36 25.21
N ASP A 151 1.82 -2.14 25.80
CA ASP A 151 3.15 -2.38 25.27
C ASP A 151 3.15 -2.85 23.82
N HIS A 152 2.17 -3.65 23.40
CA HIS A 152 2.11 -4.17 22.04
C HIS A 152 1.94 -3.03 21.02
N PHE A 153 1.00 -2.13 21.27
CA PHE A 153 0.77 -1.00 20.38
C PHE A 153 1.95 -0.03 20.41
N ILE A 154 2.41 0.37 21.61
CA ILE A 154 3.50 1.34 21.75
C ILE A 154 4.81 0.83 21.11
N LYS A 155 5.19 -0.44 21.31
CA LYS A 155 6.34 -1.04 20.62
C LYS A 155 6.13 -1.15 19.12
N GLY A 156 4.88 -1.36 18.68
CA GLY A 156 4.52 -1.37 17.27
C GLY A 156 4.89 -0.06 16.57
N LEU A 157 4.72 1.08 17.25
CA LEU A 157 5.05 2.41 16.72
C LEU A 157 6.56 2.67 16.58
N GLU A 158 7.42 1.82 17.16
CA GLU A 158 8.87 1.95 16.99
C GLU A 158 9.31 1.46 15.61
N TYR A 159 8.64 0.46 15.02
CA TYR A 159 9.06 -0.16 13.76
C TYR A 159 9.04 0.78 12.54
N PRO A 160 7.97 1.57 12.29
CA PRO A 160 7.86 2.38 11.08
C PRO A 160 8.98 3.40 10.90
N VAL A 161 9.59 3.83 12.01
CA VAL A 161 10.66 4.84 12.01
C VAL A 161 12.07 4.23 12.03
N MET A 162 12.18 2.90 12.10
CA MET A 162 13.49 2.25 12.04
C MET A 162 14.05 2.34 10.61
N PRO A 163 15.35 2.65 10.46
CA PRO A 163 15.98 2.76 9.13
C PRO A 163 16.03 1.43 8.37
N THR A 164 15.78 0.31 9.05
CA THR A 164 15.75 -1.05 8.47
C THR A 164 14.36 -1.51 8.08
N THR A 165 13.31 -0.75 8.40
CA THR A 165 11.92 -1.10 8.11
C THR A 165 11.44 -0.35 6.89
N CYS A 166 10.93 -1.08 5.89
CA CYS A 166 10.30 -0.49 4.71
C CYS A 166 8.80 -0.28 4.91
N HIS A 167 8.15 -1.23 5.59
CA HIS A 167 6.72 -1.20 5.89
C HIS A 167 6.40 -2.17 7.02
N MET A 168 5.28 -1.99 7.73
CA MET A 168 4.89 -2.91 8.79
C MET A 168 3.39 -2.89 9.09
N HIS A 169 2.90 -4.00 9.64
CA HIS A 169 1.57 -4.13 10.22
C HIS A 169 1.63 -4.44 11.71
N ILE A 170 0.86 -3.71 12.53
CA ILE A 170 0.53 -4.09 13.91
C ILE A 170 -0.71 -4.98 13.86
N ASN A 171 -0.57 -6.25 14.22
CA ASN A 171 -1.62 -7.24 13.99
C ASN A 171 -2.51 -7.43 15.22
N VAL A 172 -3.82 -7.41 15.01
CA VAL A 172 -4.82 -7.55 16.07
C VAL A 172 -5.92 -8.55 15.72
N ASN A 173 -6.41 -9.25 16.74
CA ASN A 173 -7.71 -9.89 16.70
C ASN A 173 -8.74 -8.90 17.26
N ALA A 174 -9.85 -8.71 16.56
CA ALA A 174 -10.88 -7.75 16.96
C ALA A 174 -12.28 -8.27 16.68
N GLY A 175 -13.21 -8.05 17.60
CA GLY A 175 -14.64 -8.36 17.40
C GLY A 175 -15.51 -7.12 17.18
N VAL A 176 -14.93 -5.92 17.26
CA VAL A 176 -15.63 -4.64 17.04
C VAL A 176 -15.40 -4.12 15.62
N HIS A 177 -16.28 -3.22 15.16
CA HIS A 177 -16.15 -2.61 13.83
C HIS A 177 -14.85 -1.79 13.70
N PRO A 178 -14.15 -1.82 12.55
CA PRO A 178 -12.87 -1.12 12.36
C PRO A 178 -12.92 0.39 12.61
N ASP A 179 -14.06 1.05 12.46
CA ASP A 179 -14.21 2.49 12.79
C ASP A 179 -13.88 2.79 14.26
N HIS A 180 -14.19 1.86 15.19
CA HIS A 180 -13.81 2.02 16.59
C HIS A 180 -12.30 1.86 16.78
N ILE A 181 -11.69 0.91 16.06
CA ILE A 181 -10.24 0.71 16.07
C ILE A 181 -9.53 1.95 15.53
N GLN A 182 -9.97 2.48 14.38
CA GLN A 182 -9.44 3.69 13.77
C GLN A 182 -9.49 4.88 14.73
N ARG A 183 -10.67 5.20 15.29
CA ARG A 183 -10.84 6.36 16.19
C ARG A 183 -9.88 6.30 17.39
N HIS A 184 -9.73 5.13 18.00
CA HIS A 184 -8.84 4.96 19.16
C HIS A 184 -7.36 4.94 18.77
N ALA A 185 -7.03 4.35 17.61
CA ALA A 185 -5.68 4.40 17.06
C ALA A 185 -5.25 5.85 16.77
N GLU A 186 -6.07 6.63 16.08
CA GLU A 186 -5.79 8.04 15.76
C GLU A 186 -5.61 8.89 17.02
N ALA A 187 -6.46 8.68 18.04
CA ALA A 187 -6.30 9.34 19.33
C ALA A 187 -4.99 8.95 20.04
N ALA A 188 -4.56 7.70 19.89
CA ALA A 188 -3.31 7.22 20.44
C ALA A 188 -2.09 7.77 19.68
N LEU A 189 -2.13 7.80 18.35
CA LEU A 189 -1.07 8.40 17.54
C LEU A 189 -0.87 9.88 17.90
N ALA A 190 -1.96 10.64 18.03
CA ALA A 190 -1.90 12.04 18.45
C ALA A 190 -1.29 12.21 19.85
N ARG A 191 -1.53 11.27 20.77
CA ARG A 191 -0.94 11.27 22.11
C ARG A 191 0.57 10.98 22.09
N GLU A 192 1.02 10.13 21.16
CA GLU A 192 2.44 9.82 20.96
C GLU A 192 3.13 10.81 19.98
N ASP A 193 2.54 11.99 19.76
CA ASP A 193 3.04 13.05 18.87
C ASP A 193 3.23 12.64 17.39
N ILE A 194 2.60 11.55 16.95
CA ILE A 194 2.59 11.11 15.55
C ILE A 194 1.44 11.80 14.81
N LYS A 195 1.79 12.59 13.80
CA LYS A 195 0.80 13.25 12.94
C LYS A 195 0.53 12.38 11.71
N ILE A 196 -0.73 12.21 11.36
CA ILE A 196 -1.16 11.57 10.12
C ILE A 196 -1.86 12.57 9.20
N TYR A 197 -1.89 12.28 7.91
CA TYR A 197 -2.76 12.95 6.95
C TYR A 197 -4.18 12.41 7.07
N TYR A 198 -4.33 11.08 6.97
CA TYR A 198 -5.60 10.36 7.05
C TYR A 198 -5.35 8.87 7.34
N THR A 199 -6.45 8.14 7.60
CA THR A 199 -6.45 6.67 7.71
C THR A 199 -7.29 6.10 6.57
N CYS A 200 -6.73 5.16 5.82
CA CYS A 200 -7.42 4.49 4.72
C CYS A 200 -7.77 3.05 5.08
N PRO A 201 -9.05 2.65 5.09
CA PRO A 201 -9.42 1.26 5.25
C PRO A 201 -9.19 0.48 3.95
N ASN A 202 -8.52 -0.66 4.03
CA ASN A 202 -8.36 -1.60 2.92
C ASN A 202 -8.47 -3.06 3.41
N VAL A 203 -8.26 -3.99 2.50
CA VAL A 203 -8.16 -5.41 2.80
C VAL A 203 -6.89 -5.96 2.16
N TYR A 204 -6.38 -7.08 2.68
CA TYR A 204 -5.23 -7.76 2.11
C TYR A 204 -5.28 -9.28 2.38
N LEU A 205 -4.62 -10.06 1.53
CA LEU A 205 -4.47 -11.50 1.69
C LEU A 205 -3.29 -11.87 2.60
N GLY A 206 -3.43 -11.67 3.91
CA GLY A 206 -2.35 -11.97 4.86
C GLY A 206 -1.90 -13.44 4.89
N ASP A 207 -2.80 -14.41 4.67
CA ASP A 207 -2.50 -15.85 4.64
C ASP A 207 -2.54 -16.46 3.23
N GLY A 208 -2.65 -15.61 2.19
CA GLY A 208 -2.81 -16.01 0.80
C GLY A 208 -4.17 -16.67 0.47
N LYS A 209 -5.12 -16.74 1.41
CA LYS A 209 -6.40 -17.44 1.24
C LYS A 209 -7.61 -16.61 1.62
N ASN A 210 -7.54 -15.86 2.71
CA ASN A 210 -8.63 -15.10 3.27
C ASN A 210 -8.22 -13.64 3.41
N TYR A 211 -9.11 -12.76 2.97
CA TYR A 211 -8.94 -11.33 3.23
C TYR A 211 -9.01 -11.06 4.73
N ARG A 212 -8.08 -10.24 5.18
CA ARG A 212 -8.09 -9.57 6.47
C ARG A 212 -8.32 -8.09 6.22
N GLY A 213 -8.95 -7.42 7.17
CA GLY A 213 -9.07 -5.98 7.07
C GLY A 213 -7.80 -5.31 7.55
N LYS A 214 -7.60 -4.08 7.10
CA LYS A 214 -6.41 -3.30 7.40
C LYS A 214 -6.78 -1.81 7.42
N LEU A 215 -6.13 -1.09 8.32
CA LEU A 215 -6.21 0.37 8.46
C LEU A 215 -4.83 0.93 8.17
N VAL A 216 -4.66 1.59 7.03
CA VAL A 216 -3.41 2.21 6.60
C VAL A 216 -3.33 3.61 7.18
N PHE A 217 -2.28 3.89 7.95
CA PHE A 217 -2.05 5.20 8.53
C PHE A 217 -1.04 5.97 7.67
N MET A 218 -1.51 7.02 7.01
CA MET A 218 -0.69 7.87 6.15
C MET A 218 0.04 8.90 7.01
N GLY A 219 1.22 8.55 7.52
CA GLY A 219 2.02 9.38 8.41
C GLY A 219 2.55 10.65 7.73
N LYS A 220 2.44 11.75 8.46
CA LYS A 220 2.90 13.09 8.06
C LYS A 220 4.18 13.50 8.78
N ASP A 221 4.25 13.20 10.08
CA ASP A 221 5.38 13.56 10.93
C ASP A 221 5.49 12.52 12.06
N PRO A 222 6.45 11.57 11.98
CA PRO A 222 7.34 11.34 10.85
C PRO A 222 6.59 10.91 9.57
N GLU A 223 7.16 11.18 8.40
CA GLU A 223 6.58 10.75 7.12
C GLU A 223 6.87 9.26 6.90
N VAL A 224 5.94 8.39 7.33
CA VAL A 224 6.01 6.92 7.26
C VAL A 224 4.62 6.35 6.99
N VAL A 225 4.52 5.16 6.39
CA VAL A 225 3.26 4.44 6.25
C VAL A 225 3.35 3.10 6.97
N PHE A 226 2.39 2.85 7.84
CA PHE A 226 2.25 1.61 8.58
C PHE A 226 0.79 1.34 8.81
N ASP A 227 0.49 0.08 9.12
CA ASP A 227 -0.90 -0.35 9.16
C ASP A 227 -1.25 -1.04 10.48
N ILE A 228 -2.53 -1.02 10.82
CA ILE A 228 -3.10 -2.01 11.75
C ILE A 228 -3.84 -3.04 10.91
N GLY A 229 -3.30 -4.24 10.87
CA GLY A 229 -3.99 -5.40 10.30
C GLY A 229 -4.93 -6.00 11.33
N TRP A 230 -6.17 -6.32 10.96
CA TRP A 230 -7.15 -6.91 11.87
C TRP A 230 -7.81 -8.17 11.31
N LYS A 231 -8.09 -9.10 12.21
CA LYS A 231 -8.83 -10.34 11.94
C LYS A 231 -10.05 -10.42 12.85
N PHE A 232 -11.21 -10.66 12.24
CA PHE A 232 -12.46 -10.76 12.99
C PHE A 232 -12.43 -11.95 13.96
N THR A 233 -12.62 -11.68 15.25
CA THR A 233 -12.70 -12.67 16.32
C THR A 233 -13.88 -12.31 17.25
N PRO A 234 -15.04 -12.97 17.11
CA PRO A 234 -16.29 -12.56 17.77
C PRO A 234 -16.23 -12.47 19.30
N GLY A 235 -15.32 -13.20 19.94
CA GLY A 235 -15.17 -13.22 21.40
C GLY A 235 -14.37 -12.05 21.97
N VAL A 236 -13.61 -11.35 21.13
CA VAL A 236 -12.58 -10.38 21.54
C VAL A 236 -13.09 -8.96 21.29
N VAL A 237 -12.68 -7.97 22.10
CA VAL A 237 -12.89 -6.56 21.74
C VAL A 237 -11.76 -6.14 20.80
N ILE A 238 -10.54 -6.11 21.33
CA ILE A 238 -9.29 -5.99 20.60
C ILE A 238 -8.18 -6.65 21.43
N GLU A 239 -7.29 -7.40 20.80
CA GLU A 239 -6.08 -7.93 21.44
C GLU A 239 -4.97 -8.14 20.40
N PRO A 240 -3.69 -8.24 20.80
CA PRO A 240 -2.61 -8.60 19.90
C PRO A 240 -2.84 -9.95 19.20
N ALA A 241 -2.56 -10.03 17.91
CA ALA A 241 -2.57 -11.29 17.17
C ALA A 241 -1.17 -11.93 17.20
N TRP A 242 -0.94 -12.82 18.16
CA TRP A 242 0.36 -13.47 18.37
C TRP A 242 0.66 -14.59 17.37
N GLU A 243 -0.34 -15.09 16.65
CA GLU A 243 -0.14 -16.06 15.60
C GLU A 243 0.59 -15.45 14.39
N THR A 244 1.32 -16.29 13.64
CA THR A 244 1.99 -15.81 12.42
C THR A 244 0.96 -15.48 11.34
N TRP A 245 1.10 -14.28 10.79
CA TRP A 245 0.27 -13.77 9.72
C TRP A 245 1.02 -13.92 8.39
N ILE A 246 2.07 -13.12 8.20
CA ILE A 246 2.95 -13.21 7.03
C ILE A 246 4.34 -13.69 7.47
N PHE A 247 4.93 -13.06 8.50
CA PHE A 247 6.29 -13.37 8.95
C PHE A 247 6.33 -13.88 10.38
N GLY A 248 7.05 -14.98 10.61
CA GLY A 248 7.20 -15.57 11.95
C GLY A 248 8.23 -14.88 12.86
N LYS A 249 8.99 -13.90 12.36
CA LYS A 249 10.15 -13.34 13.06
C LYS A 249 9.77 -12.43 14.24
N ASN A 250 8.68 -11.69 14.12
CA ASN A 250 8.23 -10.71 15.12
C ASN A 250 6.77 -11.01 15.49
N PRO A 251 6.47 -11.86 16.50
CA PRO A 251 5.09 -12.15 16.88
C PRO A 251 4.30 -10.87 17.17
N GLY A 252 3.07 -10.77 16.66
CA GLY A 252 2.24 -9.54 16.74
C GLY A 252 2.47 -8.54 15.60
N TYR A 253 3.52 -8.73 14.79
CA TYR A 253 3.89 -7.77 13.75
C TYR A 253 4.28 -8.45 12.44
N ASP A 254 3.85 -7.91 11.32
CA ASP A 254 4.47 -8.20 10.02
C ASP A 254 5.42 -7.06 9.67
N VAL A 255 6.71 -7.35 9.50
CA VAL A 255 7.76 -6.32 9.30
C VAL A 255 8.52 -6.60 8.01
N TRP A 256 8.38 -5.70 7.05
CA TRP A 256 9.16 -5.68 5.83
C TRP A 256 10.45 -4.92 6.06
N THR A 257 11.56 -5.51 5.65
CA THR A 257 12.89 -4.97 5.92
C THR A 257 13.61 -4.57 4.64
N THR A 258 14.58 -3.67 4.77
CA THR A 258 15.47 -3.27 3.67
C THR A 258 16.23 -4.46 3.08
N ASP A 259 16.57 -5.48 3.88
CA ASP A 259 17.18 -6.73 3.40
C ASP A 259 16.24 -7.55 2.48
N MET A 260 14.93 -7.48 2.71
CA MET A 260 13.94 -8.13 1.84
C MET A 260 13.84 -7.39 0.51
N LEU A 261 13.79 -6.05 0.56
CA LEU A 261 13.82 -5.21 -0.64
C LEU A 261 15.10 -5.44 -1.45
N ALA A 262 16.27 -5.46 -0.80
CA ALA A 262 17.56 -5.62 -1.45
C ALA A 262 17.63 -6.88 -2.33
N LYS A 263 16.98 -7.98 -1.92
CA LYS A 263 16.90 -9.21 -2.73
C LYS A 263 16.11 -9.05 -4.01
N VAL A 264 15.08 -8.22 -4.01
CA VAL A 264 14.31 -7.92 -5.22
C VAL A 264 15.06 -6.94 -6.10
N MET A 265 15.80 -6.00 -5.49
CA MET A 265 16.60 -5.00 -6.21
C MET A 265 17.89 -5.55 -6.84
N ASP A 266 18.29 -6.78 -6.52
CA ASP A 266 19.53 -7.43 -7.03
C ASP A 266 19.36 -8.06 -8.43
N GLU A 267 18.16 -7.96 -9.03
CA GLU A 267 17.92 -8.41 -10.39
C GLU A 267 18.58 -7.49 -11.45
N ASP A 268 18.78 -7.98 -12.67
CA ASP A 268 19.41 -7.24 -13.77
C ASP A 268 18.45 -6.23 -14.41
N TYR A 269 18.10 -5.20 -13.64
CA TYR A 269 17.22 -4.13 -14.06
C TYR A 269 17.88 -3.21 -15.07
N VAL A 270 17.04 -2.70 -15.95
CA VAL A 270 17.39 -1.71 -16.96
C VAL A 270 17.02 -0.32 -16.45
N ALA A 271 18.03 0.43 -15.99
CA ALA A 271 17.85 1.84 -15.62
C ALA A 271 17.67 2.72 -16.87
N LEU A 272 16.70 3.63 -16.84
CA LEU A 272 16.47 4.64 -17.87
C LEU A 272 17.26 5.91 -17.56
N THR A 273 17.76 6.56 -18.61
CA THR A 273 18.36 7.89 -18.50
C THR A 273 17.28 8.97 -18.40
N ASP A 274 17.64 10.15 -17.90
CA ASP A 274 16.72 11.30 -17.85
C ASP A 274 16.13 11.65 -19.22
N SER A 275 16.90 11.53 -20.30
CA SER A 275 16.41 11.76 -21.65
C SER A 275 15.36 10.74 -22.09
N GLU A 276 15.51 9.48 -21.70
CA GLU A 276 14.54 8.44 -22.03
C GLU A 276 13.28 8.56 -21.17
N ILE A 277 13.43 8.95 -19.90
CA ILE A 277 12.28 9.26 -19.03
C ILE A 277 11.48 10.44 -19.62
N ALA A 278 12.17 11.51 -20.05
CA ALA A 278 11.53 12.63 -20.74
C ALA A 278 10.81 12.18 -22.02
N GLU A 279 11.43 11.29 -22.80
CA GLU A 279 10.84 10.74 -24.02
C GLU A 279 9.57 9.89 -23.74
N VAL A 280 9.54 9.14 -22.63
CA VAL A 280 8.34 8.43 -22.17
C VAL A 280 7.24 9.42 -21.81
N LEU A 281 7.58 10.46 -21.05
CA LEU A 281 6.61 11.48 -20.63
C LEU A 281 6.06 12.27 -21.81
N ASP A 282 6.88 12.61 -22.80
CA ASP A 282 6.47 13.36 -24.00
C ASP A 282 5.55 12.54 -24.92
N ALA A 283 5.59 11.21 -24.83
CA ALA A 283 4.67 10.33 -25.55
C ALA A 283 3.27 10.25 -24.90
N CYS A 284 3.12 10.68 -23.65
CA CYS A 284 1.85 10.63 -22.93
C CYS A 284 0.89 11.77 -23.33
N ILE A 285 -0.41 11.56 -23.11
CA ILE A 285 -1.46 12.55 -23.39
C ILE A 285 -1.86 13.24 -22.10
N PHE A 286 -1.69 14.57 -22.04
CA PHE A 286 -2.05 15.38 -20.87
C PHE A 286 -3.24 16.31 -21.18
N PRO A 287 -4.05 16.69 -20.19
CA PRO A 287 -5.01 17.78 -20.34
C PRO A 287 -4.25 19.08 -20.66
N GLY A 288 -4.67 19.78 -21.72
CA GLY A 288 -4.11 21.07 -22.14
C GLY A 288 -4.68 22.26 -21.38
#